data_AF-A0A1L9AZP6-F1
#
_entry.id   AF-A0A1L9AZP6-F1
#
_cell.length_a   1.000
_cell.length_b   1.000
_cell.length_c   1.000
_cell.angle_alpha   90.00
_cell.angle_beta   90.00
_cell.angle_gamma   90.00
#
_symmetry.space_group_name_H-M   'P 1'
#
loop_
_entity.id
_entity.type
_entity.pdbx_description
1 polymer ?
#
loop_
_entity_poly.entity_id
_entity_poly.type
_entity_poly.pdbx_seq_one_letter_code
_entity_poly.pdbx_strand_id
1 'polypeptide(L)'
;MSSETKTDNPSPVLTRRKLLYGMGLAAAAVPLGQFLAACGEGTDGSGTGTPDPMDSVVDPGAWATGGTRSMTALSSYPDPFAAGLGSACALTCEATLGPCYATTVEREDITEGEDGLPVRLAFLIVDETCKPIPGATLDIWHCGPDGLYSGEDASDFCTTGDERARSARWYRGVQTTDANGRVNFNTCFPGWYSSRTVHIHFTVRLNNQEYVTSQFVFDDALDDEIINSQPLYNTRGPRDTTNATDNVVSAESAPEYSFQTKRMADGAMLAWKTIVIRSSLSNASCSVPGGGGGGGGPRPPGDGGMGPPPGGRDGGGMGPPPGWDGGTRP
;
A
#
# COMPACT_ATOMS: atom_id res chain seq x y z
N MET A 1 -30.52 33.33 55.62
CA MET A 1 -31.81 32.63 55.76
C MET A 1 -31.87 31.58 54.66
N SER A 2 -31.89 30.31 55.10
CA SER A 2 -32.25 29.05 54.38
C SER A 2 -31.62 28.78 53.01
N SER A 3 -30.64 27.88 52.87
CA SER A 3 -30.74 26.40 52.94
C SER A 3 -31.83 25.84 52.04
N GLU A 4 -31.44 25.17 50.94
CA GLU A 4 -31.82 23.77 50.71
C GLU A 4 -30.97 23.16 49.57
N THR A 5 -30.17 22.17 49.97
CA THR A 5 -29.42 21.22 49.15
C THR A 5 -30.36 20.13 48.64
N LYS A 6 -30.35 19.84 47.34
CA LYS A 6 -31.02 18.66 46.77
C LYS A 6 -29.98 17.60 46.41
N THR A 7 -30.18 16.44 47.03
CA THR A 7 -29.37 15.22 47.04
C THR A 7 -29.41 14.41 45.75
N ASP A 8 -28.31 13.69 45.52
CA ASP A 8 -28.03 12.68 44.51
C ASP A 8 -29.06 11.55 44.37
N ASN A 9 -29.10 10.93 43.18
CA ASN A 9 -28.89 9.48 43.07
C ASN A 9 -28.51 9.04 41.62
N PRO A 10 -27.44 8.24 41.47
CA PRO A 10 -27.01 7.66 40.19
C PRO A 10 -27.71 6.32 39.88
N SER A 11 -27.89 6.04 38.58
CA SER A 11 -28.39 4.75 38.07
C SER A 11 -27.41 3.59 38.34
N PRO A 12 -27.90 2.36 38.59
CA PRO A 12 -27.09 1.31 39.20
C PRO A 12 -26.17 0.58 38.22
N VAL A 13 -24.94 0.37 38.68
CA VAL A 13 -23.98 -0.60 38.19
C VAL A 13 -24.45 -2.01 38.55
N LEU A 14 -24.58 -2.91 37.57
CA LEU A 14 -24.77 -4.34 37.83
C LEU A 14 -23.45 -5.08 37.60
N THR A 15 -22.80 -5.43 38.71
CA THR A 15 -21.70 -6.41 38.72
C THR A 15 -21.75 -7.18 40.03
N ARG A 16 -21.92 -8.51 39.94
CA ARG A 16 -21.33 -9.59 40.79
C ARG A 16 -22.18 -10.86 40.63
N ARG A 17 -21.61 -11.90 40.02
CA ARG A 17 -20.87 -13.01 40.66
C ARG A 17 -21.77 -14.07 41.33
N LYS A 18 -21.64 -15.27 40.74
CA LYS A 18 -21.55 -16.61 41.36
C LYS A 18 -22.83 -17.24 41.90
N LEU A 19 -23.20 -18.37 41.29
CA LEU A 19 -23.30 -19.62 42.04
C LEU A 19 -22.80 -20.80 41.20
N LEU A 20 -22.13 -21.72 41.89
CA LEU A 20 -21.41 -22.92 41.45
C LEU A 20 -22.29 -24.18 41.61
N TYR A 21 -21.71 -25.30 41.13
CA TYR A 21 -22.03 -26.73 41.34
C TYR A 21 -22.94 -27.39 40.29
N GLY A 22 -22.58 -28.52 39.68
CA GLY A 22 -21.39 -29.35 39.84
C GLY A 22 -21.50 -30.67 39.05
N MET A 23 -20.32 -31.20 38.71
CA MET A 23 -19.91 -32.61 38.58
C MET A 23 -20.68 -33.60 37.68
N GLY A 24 -19.92 -34.23 36.77
CA GLY A 24 -20.27 -35.49 36.11
C GLY A 24 -19.13 -36.02 35.23
N LEU A 25 -18.13 -36.65 35.86
CA LEU A 25 -17.09 -37.47 35.21
C LEU A 25 -17.71 -38.74 34.59
N ALA A 26 -17.31 -39.10 33.37
CA ALA A 26 -17.17 -40.49 32.95
C ALA A 26 -16.16 -40.61 31.80
N ALA A 27 -15.01 -41.18 32.12
CA ALA A 27 -14.04 -41.69 31.16
C ALA A 27 -14.44 -43.12 30.75
N ALA A 28 -14.30 -43.45 29.48
CA ALA A 28 -14.18 -44.84 29.02
C ALA A 28 -13.27 -44.91 27.78
N ALA A 29 -12.30 -45.81 27.85
CA ALA A 29 -11.24 -46.02 26.87
C ALA A 29 -11.54 -47.26 25.99
N VAL A 30 -11.25 -47.14 24.68
CA VAL A 30 -10.57 -48.12 23.76
C VAL A 30 -11.34 -49.45 23.47
N PRO A 31 -11.44 -49.93 22.20
CA PRO A 31 -10.26 -50.28 21.40
C PRO A 31 -10.22 -50.03 19.89
N LEU A 32 -8.97 -49.97 19.40
CA LEU A 32 -8.56 -50.20 18.02
C LEU A 32 -9.06 -51.58 17.52
N GLY A 33 -9.63 -51.59 16.32
CA GLY A 33 -9.92 -52.79 15.54
C GLY A 33 -9.72 -52.49 14.05
N GLN A 34 -8.86 -53.29 13.43
CA GLN A 34 -8.38 -53.21 12.05
C GLN A 34 -9.44 -53.57 10.99
N PHE A 35 -9.25 -52.97 9.80
CA PHE A 35 -9.50 -53.48 8.44
C PHE A 35 -10.87 -54.11 8.10
N LEU A 36 -11.52 -53.56 7.07
CA LEU A 36 -11.89 -54.30 5.85
C LEU A 36 -12.32 -53.32 4.74
N ALA A 37 -11.68 -53.46 3.59
CA ALA A 37 -12.12 -52.89 2.33
C ALA A 37 -13.38 -53.62 1.83
N ALA A 38 -14.35 -52.88 1.31
CA ALA A 38 -15.40 -53.42 0.46
C ALA A 38 -15.82 -52.37 -0.58
N CYS A 39 -15.62 -52.70 -1.86
CA CYS A 39 -16.25 -52.03 -2.98
C CYS A 39 -17.77 -52.26 -2.92
N GLY A 40 -18.56 -51.23 -3.19
CA GLY A 40 -20.01 -51.32 -3.31
C GLY A 40 -20.54 -50.12 -4.09
N GLU A 41 -21.00 -50.40 -5.31
CA GLU A 41 -21.51 -49.47 -6.31
C GLU A 41 -22.99 -49.13 -6.06
N GLY A 42 -23.36 -47.86 -6.28
CA GLY A 42 -24.72 -47.42 -6.64
C GLY A 42 -25.68 -47.08 -5.48
N THR A 43 -26.06 -45.81 -5.35
CA THR A 43 -27.34 -45.25 -5.83
C THR A 43 -27.62 -43.87 -5.24
N ASP A 44 -28.28 -43.05 -6.05
CA ASP A 44 -28.61 -41.65 -5.85
C ASP A 44 -29.40 -41.35 -4.57
N GLY A 45 -29.00 -40.28 -3.87
CA GLY A 45 -29.71 -39.69 -2.75
C GLY A 45 -29.54 -38.17 -2.75
N SER A 46 -30.51 -37.48 -3.35
CA SER A 46 -30.65 -36.02 -3.30
C SER A 46 -30.80 -35.55 -1.85
N GLY A 47 -29.82 -34.79 -1.37
CA GLY A 47 -29.84 -34.15 -0.06
C GLY A 47 -29.49 -32.68 -0.19
N THR A 48 -30.47 -31.81 0.04
CA THR A 48 -30.29 -30.35 0.17
C THR A 48 -29.52 -30.04 1.45
N GLY A 49 -28.20 -29.96 1.35
CA GLY A 49 -27.31 -29.46 2.40
C GLY A 49 -27.13 -27.95 2.29
N THR A 50 -27.47 -27.24 3.37
CA THR A 50 -27.00 -25.87 3.67
C THR A 50 -25.48 -25.80 3.57
N PRO A 51 -24.87 -24.79 2.92
CA PRO A 51 -23.42 -24.66 2.92
C PRO A 51 -22.95 -24.26 4.32
N ASP A 52 -22.12 -25.11 4.92
CA ASP A 52 -21.27 -24.75 6.06
C ASP A 52 -20.43 -23.52 5.71
N PRO A 53 -20.12 -22.63 6.67
CA PRO A 53 -19.24 -21.50 6.42
C PRO A 53 -17.82 -22.00 6.13
N MET A 54 -17.53 -22.08 4.83
CA MET A 54 -16.23 -22.17 4.16
C MET A 54 -15.02 -22.26 5.10
N ASP A 55 -14.61 -23.48 5.41
CA ASP A 55 -13.19 -23.81 5.51
C ASP A 55 -12.61 -23.58 4.10
N SER A 56 -12.17 -22.35 3.84
CA SER A 56 -11.53 -22.00 2.57
C SER A 56 -10.25 -22.81 2.48
N VAL A 57 -10.28 -23.87 1.67
CA VAL A 57 -9.08 -24.58 1.23
C VAL A 57 -8.19 -23.54 0.56
N VAL A 58 -7.23 -23.01 1.31
CA VAL A 58 -6.21 -22.12 0.78
C VAL A 58 -5.41 -22.97 -0.18
N ASP A 59 -5.54 -22.71 -1.48
CA ASP A 59 -4.61 -23.26 -2.46
C ASP A 59 -3.20 -22.82 -2.03
N PRO A 60 -2.29 -23.75 -1.66
CA PRO A 60 -0.92 -23.41 -1.26
C PRO A 60 -0.15 -22.71 -2.41
N GLY A 61 -0.72 -22.75 -3.62
CA GLY A 61 -0.30 -22.06 -4.82
C GLY A 61 -0.83 -20.64 -5.01
N ALA A 62 -1.78 -20.15 -4.19
CA ALA A 62 -2.45 -18.87 -4.42
C ALA A 62 -1.91 -17.72 -3.56
N TRP A 63 -2.06 -16.49 -4.08
CA TRP A 63 -1.83 -15.27 -3.32
C TRP A 63 -2.96 -15.05 -2.30
N ALA A 64 -2.59 -14.52 -1.13
CA ALA A 64 -3.54 -14.20 -0.06
C ALA A 64 -4.47 -13.04 -0.43
N THR A 65 -5.63 -12.98 0.21
CA THR A 65 -6.60 -11.88 0.12
C THR A 65 -6.90 -11.34 1.53
N GLY A 66 -7.76 -10.33 1.66
CA GLY A 66 -8.21 -9.82 2.96
C GLY A 66 -7.38 -8.67 3.53
N GLY A 67 -6.40 -8.17 2.77
CA GLY A 67 -5.48 -7.10 3.16
C GLY A 67 -4.47 -7.53 4.22
N THR A 68 -3.83 -6.57 4.91
CA THR A 68 -2.77 -6.85 5.89
C THR A 68 -3.24 -7.68 7.09
N ARG A 69 -4.55 -7.78 7.33
CA ARG A 69 -5.15 -8.64 8.37
C ARG A 69 -4.87 -10.13 8.17
N SER A 70 -4.59 -10.58 6.95
CA SER A 70 -4.25 -11.99 6.66
C SER A 70 -2.76 -12.30 6.83
N MET A 71 -1.91 -11.28 7.04
CA MET A 71 -0.48 -11.47 7.25
C MET A 71 -0.22 -12.13 8.60
N THR A 72 0.47 -13.26 8.57
CA THR A 72 0.92 -13.96 9.78
C THR A 72 2.41 -13.67 9.99
N ALA A 73 2.91 -13.78 11.22
CA ALA A 73 4.34 -13.59 11.52
C ALA A 73 4.93 -12.19 11.24
N LEU A 74 4.15 -11.11 11.46
CA LEU A 74 4.63 -9.71 11.39
C LEU A 74 5.84 -9.45 12.31
N SER A 75 5.95 -10.18 13.44
CA SER A 75 7.06 -10.08 14.38
C SER A 75 8.38 -10.68 13.87
N SER A 76 8.37 -11.42 12.77
CA SER A 76 9.55 -12.03 12.16
C SER A 76 9.60 -11.66 10.68
N TYR A 77 9.69 -10.36 10.42
CA TYR A 77 9.77 -9.81 9.08
C TYR A 77 10.95 -10.44 8.33
N PRO A 78 10.73 -10.99 7.11
CA PRO A 78 11.81 -11.58 6.34
C PRO A 78 12.91 -10.57 6.07
N ASP A 79 14.16 -11.01 6.15
CA ASP A 79 15.32 -10.22 5.76
C ASP A 79 15.82 -10.65 4.37
N PRO A 80 15.39 -9.98 3.29
CA PRO A 80 15.88 -10.27 1.94
C PRO A 80 17.30 -9.75 1.67
N PHE A 81 17.86 -8.95 2.57
CA PHE A 81 19.19 -8.33 2.44
C PHE A 81 20.26 -9.04 3.30
N ALA A 82 19.93 -10.16 3.95
CA ALA A 82 20.84 -10.93 4.79
C ALA A 82 22.10 -11.41 4.03
N ALA A 83 21.97 -11.63 2.72
CA ALA A 83 23.08 -12.00 1.83
C ALA A 83 23.88 -10.77 1.31
N GLY A 84 23.56 -9.57 1.78
CA GLY A 84 24.10 -8.29 1.30
C GLY A 84 23.20 -7.60 0.25
N LEU A 85 23.74 -6.54 -0.37
CA LEU A 85 23.02 -5.69 -1.33
C LEU A 85 22.83 -6.33 -2.72
N GLY A 86 23.32 -7.55 -2.93
CA GLY A 86 23.44 -8.15 -4.26
C GLY A 86 24.38 -7.35 -5.17
N SER A 87 24.08 -7.32 -6.47
CA SER A 87 24.82 -6.56 -7.50
C SER A 87 24.34 -5.10 -7.67
N ALA A 88 23.37 -4.64 -6.87
CA ALA A 88 22.72 -3.35 -7.04
C ALA A 88 23.30 -2.31 -6.08
N CYS A 89 24.37 -1.63 -6.50
CA CYS A 89 24.81 -0.38 -5.89
C CYS A 89 24.96 0.69 -6.98
N ALA A 90 23.87 0.93 -7.69
CA ALA A 90 23.73 2.01 -8.66
C ALA A 90 22.85 3.10 -8.06
N LEU A 91 23.23 4.37 -8.28
CA LEU A 91 22.50 5.52 -7.78
C LEU A 91 21.03 5.47 -8.24
N THR A 92 20.11 5.62 -7.30
CA THR A 92 18.68 5.70 -7.63
C THR A 92 18.37 7.09 -8.16
N CYS A 93 17.83 7.16 -9.38
CA CYS A 93 17.58 8.43 -10.06
C CYS A 93 16.17 8.96 -9.84
N GLU A 94 16.04 10.27 -9.97
CA GLU A 94 14.81 11.02 -9.76
C GLU A 94 13.79 10.74 -10.87
N ALA A 95 12.55 10.50 -10.46
CA ALA A 95 11.37 10.53 -11.31
C ALA A 95 10.41 11.64 -10.84
N THR A 96 9.30 11.83 -11.54
CA THR A 96 8.30 12.81 -11.12
C THR A 96 7.65 12.43 -9.78
N LEU A 97 7.43 13.41 -8.92
CA LEU A 97 6.60 13.27 -7.72
C LEU A 97 5.16 12.87 -8.08
N GLY A 98 4.69 13.31 -9.25
CA GLY A 98 3.31 13.11 -9.70
C GLY A 98 2.29 13.99 -8.94
N PRO A 99 1.06 14.09 -9.47
CA PRO A 99 0.02 14.94 -8.89
C PRO A 99 -0.68 14.30 -7.68
N CYS A 100 -0.39 13.03 -7.39
CA CYS A 100 -1.05 12.23 -6.36
C CYS A 100 -0.26 12.15 -5.06
N TYR A 101 0.79 12.95 -4.90
CA TYR A 101 1.39 13.13 -3.58
C TYR A 101 0.40 13.83 -2.65
N ALA A 102 0.39 13.37 -1.41
CA ALA A 102 -0.42 13.89 -0.31
C ALA A 102 0.37 13.56 0.96
N THR A 103 0.15 14.33 2.02
CA THR A 103 0.88 14.15 3.29
C THR A 103 0.82 12.70 3.78
N THR A 104 2.00 12.13 4.06
CA THR A 104 2.21 10.78 4.59
C THR A 104 2.07 10.76 6.11
N VAL A 105 1.77 9.58 6.67
CA VAL A 105 1.56 9.38 8.11
C VAL A 105 2.60 8.41 8.65
N GLU A 106 3.16 8.65 9.83
CA GLU A 106 4.11 7.73 10.44
C GLU A 106 3.41 6.45 10.90
N ARG A 107 3.65 5.35 10.17
CA ARG A 107 3.09 4.02 10.44
C ARG A 107 3.73 2.95 9.56
N GLU A 108 3.81 1.74 10.10
CA GLU A 108 4.28 0.58 9.35
C GLU A 108 3.18 -0.01 8.46
N ASP A 109 1.98 -0.26 9.01
CA ASP A 109 0.80 -0.65 8.21
C ASP A 109 0.14 0.61 7.64
N ILE A 110 0.22 0.77 6.33
CA ILE A 110 -0.28 1.96 5.63
C ILE A 110 -1.70 1.78 5.11
N THR A 111 -2.34 0.63 5.29
CA THR A 111 -3.60 0.28 4.60
C THR A 111 -4.84 0.93 5.17
N GLU A 112 -4.84 1.37 6.43
CA GLU A 112 -6.08 1.75 7.15
C GLU A 112 -7.15 0.64 7.19
N GLY A 113 -6.74 -0.62 7.02
CA GLY A 113 -7.64 -1.76 6.99
C GLY A 113 -8.31 -2.00 5.63
N GLU A 114 -7.87 -1.31 4.57
CA GLU A 114 -8.29 -1.59 3.20
C GLU A 114 -7.95 -3.03 2.78
N ASP A 115 -8.79 -3.60 1.92
CA ASP A 115 -8.63 -4.96 1.39
C ASP A 115 -7.64 -4.97 0.21
N GLY A 116 -7.09 -6.14 -0.11
CA GLY A 116 -6.06 -6.30 -1.13
C GLY A 116 -5.27 -7.60 -1.00
N LEU A 117 -4.40 -7.84 -1.98
CA LEU A 117 -3.30 -8.79 -1.83
C LEU A 117 -2.29 -8.18 -0.84
N PRO A 118 -2.08 -8.74 0.36
CA PRO A 118 -1.13 -8.18 1.32
C PRO A 118 0.33 -8.24 0.82
N VAL A 119 1.06 -7.15 1.06
CA VAL A 119 2.47 -6.98 0.66
C VAL A 119 3.29 -6.49 1.85
N ARG A 120 4.37 -7.22 2.12
CA ARG A 120 5.52 -6.80 2.93
C ARG A 120 6.50 -6.05 2.04
N LEU A 121 6.65 -4.75 2.24
CA LEU A 121 7.70 -3.96 1.60
C LEU A 121 8.94 -3.89 2.50
N ALA A 122 10.10 -4.27 1.97
CA ALA A 122 11.37 -4.13 2.66
C ALA A 122 12.30 -3.22 1.85
N PHE A 123 12.81 -2.17 2.47
CA PHE A 123 13.78 -1.27 1.84
C PHE A 123 15.08 -1.23 2.61
N LEU A 124 16.17 -1.04 1.87
CA LEU A 124 17.49 -0.78 2.41
C LEU A 124 18.04 0.49 1.76
N ILE A 125 18.26 1.53 2.58
CA ILE A 125 18.79 2.80 2.12
C ILE A 125 20.29 2.83 2.38
N VAL A 126 21.06 3.08 1.32
CA VAL A 126 22.53 3.12 1.35
C VAL A 126 23.06 4.38 0.65
N ASP A 127 24.30 4.75 0.96
CA ASP A 127 25.04 5.77 0.22
C ASP A 127 25.69 5.20 -1.06
N GLU A 128 26.34 6.06 -1.85
CA GLU A 128 27.07 5.68 -3.07
C GLU A 128 28.28 4.76 -2.80
N THR A 129 28.70 4.62 -1.54
CA THR A 129 29.71 3.63 -1.12
C THR A 129 29.09 2.33 -0.63
N CYS A 130 27.78 2.18 -0.86
CA CYS A 130 26.97 1.02 -0.50
C CYS A 130 26.90 0.78 1.01
N LYS A 131 27.06 1.84 1.81
CA LYS A 131 26.94 1.74 3.27
C LYS A 131 25.54 2.12 3.73
N PRO A 132 24.93 1.35 4.65
CA PRO A 132 23.61 1.69 5.17
C PRO A 132 23.53 3.06 5.84
N ILE A 133 22.41 3.73 5.62
CA ILE A 133 22.13 5.06 6.17
C ILE A 133 21.05 4.95 7.25
N PRO A 134 21.42 5.04 8.54
CA PRO A 134 20.44 5.12 9.62
C PRO A 134 19.82 6.51 9.73
N GLY A 135 18.56 6.58 10.18
CA GLY A 135 17.86 7.84 10.42
C GLY A 135 17.38 8.59 9.17
N ALA A 136 17.42 7.96 7.99
CA ALA A 136 16.76 8.48 6.81
C ALA A 136 15.26 8.17 6.89
N THR A 137 14.39 9.11 6.50
CA THR A 137 12.97 8.84 6.36
C THR A 137 12.68 8.38 4.94
N LEU A 138 11.84 7.36 4.81
CA LEU A 138 11.28 6.90 3.56
C LEU A 138 9.78 7.16 3.58
N ASP A 139 9.34 8.04 2.71
CA ASP A 139 7.93 8.25 2.42
C ASP A 139 7.54 7.33 1.26
N ILE A 140 6.41 6.62 1.37
CA ILE A 140 5.84 5.85 0.25
C ILE A 140 4.35 6.16 0.07
N TRP A 141 3.91 6.12 -1.18
CA TRP A 141 2.49 6.19 -1.53
C TRP A 141 2.17 5.45 -2.81
N HIS A 142 0.95 4.90 -2.89
CA HIS A 142 0.45 4.27 -4.10
C HIS A 142 -1.08 4.30 -4.16
N CYS A 143 -1.63 3.93 -5.32
CA CYS A 143 -3.08 3.77 -5.48
C CYS A 143 -3.58 2.47 -4.84
N GLY A 144 -4.88 2.41 -4.52
CA GLY A 144 -5.53 1.18 -4.09
C GLY A 144 -5.70 0.16 -5.22
N PRO A 145 -6.22 -1.05 -4.91
CA PRO A 145 -6.49 -2.09 -5.91
C PRO A 145 -7.40 -1.64 -7.06
N ASP A 146 -8.18 -0.58 -6.86
CA ASP A 146 -9.10 0.05 -7.82
C ASP A 146 -8.46 1.17 -8.65
N GLY A 147 -7.19 1.50 -8.41
CA GLY A 147 -6.46 2.57 -9.11
C GLY A 147 -6.71 3.97 -8.54
N LEU A 148 -7.45 4.11 -7.45
CA LEU A 148 -7.72 5.38 -6.80
C LEU A 148 -6.56 5.78 -5.88
N TYR A 149 -6.36 7.07 -5.57
CA TYR A 149 -5.48 7.53 -4.49
C TYR A 149 -6.28 8.22 -3.37
N SER A 150 -5.81 8.12 -2.12
CA SER A 150 -6.37 8.80 -0.97
C SER A 150 -5.75 10.19 -0.75
N GLY A 151 -6.37 11.00 0.11
CA GLY A 151 -5.77 12.19 0.67
C GLY A 151 -6.45 13.50 0.26
N GLU A 152 -6.75 14.34 1.24
CA GLU A 152 -7.40 15.65 1.06
C GLU A 152 -6.54 16.65 0.28
N ASP A 153 -5.22 16.56 0.40
CA ASP A 153 -4.22 17.40 -0.28
C ASP A 153 -3.65 16.72 -1.54
N ALA A 154 -4.19 15.57 -1.93
CA ALA A 154 -3.95 14.99 -3.24
C ALA A 154 -4.73 15.77 -4.31
N SER A 155 -4.24 15.78 -5.56
CA SER A 155 -5.02 16.32 -6.67
C SER A 155 -6.38 15.63 -6.81
N ASP A 156 -7.42 16.39 -7.13
CA ASP A 156 -8.77 15.88 -7.42
C ASP A 156 -8.79 14.83 -8.54
N PHE A 157 -7.84 14.91 -9.48
CA PHE A 157 -7.64 13.86 -10.49
C PHE A 157 -7.39 12.49 -9.84
N CYS A 158 -6.65 12.46 -8.73
CA CYS A 158 -6.20 11.25 -8.07
C CYS A 158 -7.24 10.63 -7.14
N THR A 159 -8.10 11.46 -6.55
CA THR A 159 -9.23 11.02 -5.71
C THR A 159 -10.53 10.86 -6.51
N THR A 160 -10.56 11.33 -7.76
CA THR A 160 -11.75 11.37 -8.63
C THR A 160 -12.97 12.07 -8.00
N GLY A 161 -12.75 12.88 -6.97
CA GLY A 161 -13.80 13.51 -6.19
C GLY A 161 -14.44 12.64 -5.10
N ASP A 162 -13.98 11.40 -4.92
CA ASP A 162 -14.52 10.46 -3.94
C ASP A 162 -14.28 10.95 -2.50
N GLU A 163 -15.36 11.07 -1.72
CA GLU A 163 -15.32 11.61 -0.35
C GLU A 163 -14.55 10.70 0.61
N ARG A 164 -14.61 9.39 0.42
CA ARG A 164 -13.88 8.43 1.25
C ARG A 164 -12.39 8.48 0.93
N ALA A 165 -12.01 8.60 -0.34
CA ALA A 165 -10.62 8.79 -0.73
C ALA A 165 -10.05 10.11 -0.18
N ARG A 166 -10.79 11.21 -0.32
CA ARG A 166 -10.37 12.53 0.19
C ARG A 166 -10.23 12.58 1.72
N SER A 167 -11.05 11.83 2.45
CA SER A 167 -11.00 11.79 3.93
C SER A 167 -10.05 10.74 4.50
N ALA A 168 -9.46 9.89 3.66
CA ALA A 168 -8.57 8.82 4.08
C ALA A 168 -7.08 9.17 3.86
N ARG A 169 -6.20 8.36 4.45
CA ARG A 169 -4.76 8.37 4.16
C ARG A 169 -4.23 6.99 3.77
N TRP A 170 -5.09 6.01 3.49
CA TRP A 170 -4.66 4.66 3.12
C TRP A 170 -3.57 4.67 2.05
N TYR A 171 -2.75 3.63 2.05
CA TYR A 171 -1.57 3.42 1.21
C TYR A 171 -0.61 4.61 1.17
N ARG A 172 -0.52 5.37 2.27
CA ARG A 172 0.48 6.42 2.50
C ARG A 172 1.15 6.22 3.86
N GLY A 173 2.48 6.20 3.85
CA GLY A 173 3.26 6.04 5.07
C GLY A 173 4.62 6.69 5.00
N VAL A 174 5.15 7.04 6.16
CA VAL A 174 6.55 7.41 6.35
C VAL A 174 7.12 6.59 7.50
N GLN A 175 8.34 6.10 7.33
CA GLN A 175 9.05 5.36 8.37
C GLN A 175 10.53 5.78 8.34
N THR A 176 11.21 5.63 9.46
CA THR A 176 12.64 5.96 9.60
C THR A 176 13.50 4.71 9.54
N THR A 177 14.62 4.76 8.84
CA THR A 177 15.55 3.64 8.76
C THR A 177 16.21 3.33 10.11
N ASP A 178 16.36 2.04 10.39
CA ASP A 178 17.06 1.53 11.56
C ASP A 178 18.59 1.69 11.45
N ALA A 179 19.32 1.18 12.45
CA ALA A 179 20.79 1.22 12.50
C ALA A 179 21.47 0.54 11.29
N ASN A 180 20.76 -0.34 10.58
CA ASN A 180 21.23 -1.07 9.41
C ASN A 180 20.67 -0.47 8.11
N GLY A 181 20.13 0.75 8.14
CA GLY A 181 19.54 1.43 6.97
C GLY A 181 18.23 0.80 6.48
N ARG A 182 17.60 -0.06 7.28
CA ARG A 182 16.40 -0.82 6.87
C ARG A 182 15.14 -0.11 7.29
N VAL A 183 14.12 -0.24 6.45
CA VAL A 183 12.78 0.25 6.75
C VAL A 183 11.74 -0.64 6.09
N ASN A 184 10.65 -0.92 6.81
CA ASN A 184 9.60 -1.84 6.37
C ASN A 184 8.23 -1.17 6.39
N PHE A 185 7.34 -1.65 5.52
CA PHE A 185 5.92 -1.28 5.50
C PHE A 185 5.05 -2.49 5.19
N ASN A 186 3.86 -2.54 5.78
CA ASN A 186 2.80 -3.45 5.39
C ASN A 186 1.78 -2.69 4.55
N THR A 187 1.46 -3.21 3.37
CA THR A 187 0.51 -2.60 2.44
C THR A 187 -0.28 -3.66 1.68
N CYS A 188 -1.03 -3.24 0.65
CA CYS A 188 -1.60 -4.11 -0.37
C CYS A 188 -0.97 -3.84 -1.74
N PHE A 189 -1.02 -4.82 -2.64
CA PHE A 189 -0.52 -4.68 -4.00
C PHE A 189 -1.26 -3.54 -4.73
N PRO A 190 -0.57 -2.58 -5.34
CA PRO A 190 -1.24 -1.45 -5.98
C PRO A 190 -2.06 -1.91 -7.19
N GLY A 191 -3.14 -1.17 -7.48
CA GLY A 191 -3.83 -1.27 -8.76
C GLY A 191 -3.09 -0.51 -9.87
N TRP A 192 -3.77 -0.34 -11.00
CA TRP A 192 -3.37 0.57 -12.06
C TRP A 192 -4.45 1.62 -12.32
N TYR A 193 -4.05 2.70 -12.97
CA TYR A 193 -4.93 3.73 -13.55
C TYR A 193 -4.42 4.07 -14.95
N SER A 194 -5.25 4.75 -15.74
CA SER A 194 -4.93 4.92 -17.17
C SER A 194 -3.57 5.57 -17.40
N SER A 195 -2.88 5.09 -18.44
CA SER A 195 -1.59 5.57 -18.92
C SER A 195 -0.39 5.30 -18.01
N ARG A 196 -0.54 4.48 -16.95
CA ARG A 196 0.54 4.17 -16.00
C ARG A 196 0.61 2.68 -15.70
N THR A 197 1.83 2.13 -15.66
CA THR A 197 2.07 0.76 -15.17
C THR A 197 1.84 0.67 -13.65
N VAL A 198 1.82 -0.53 -13.06
CA VAL A 198 1.67 -0.71 -11.61
C VAL A 198 2.93 -0.21 -10.89
N HIS A 199 2.77 0.68 -9.90
CA HIS A 199 3.90 1.34 -9.25
C HIS A 199 3.65 1.74 -7.81
N ILE A 200 4.76 1.93 -7.07
CA ILE A 200 4.80 2.56 -5.75
C ILE A 200 5.77 3.73 -5.81
N HIS A 201 5.29 4.92 -5.43
CA HIS A 201 6.14 6.08 -5.32
C HIS A 201 6.91 6.09 -4.01
N PHE A 202 8.04 6.79 -4.00
CA PHE A 202 8.75 7.07 -2.76
C PHE A 202 9.52 8.39 -2.79
N THR A 203 9.82 8.88 -1.59
CA THR A 203 10.80 9.95 -1.36
C THR A 203 11.71 9.58 -0.20
N VAL A 204 13.02 9.70 -0.40
CA VAL A 204 14.00 9.58 0.69
C VAL A 204 14.41 10.95 1.18
N ARG A 205 14.33 11.15 2.50
CA ARG A 205 14.86 12.35 3.16
C ARG A 205 15.88 11.97 4.22
N LEU A 206 16.90 12.82 4.37
CA LEU A 206 17.89 12.71 5.44
C LEU A 206 18.09 14.10 6.02
N ASN A 207 18.02 14.22 7.36
CA ASN A 207 18.04 15.51 8.06
C ASN A 207 17.00 16.51 7.49
N ASN A 208 15.79 16.03 7.19
CA ASN A 208 14.69 16.80 6.60
C ASN A 208 14.98 17.39 5.20
N GLN A 209 16.03 16.94 4.52
CA GLN A 209 16.31 17.33 3.14
C GLN A 209 16.00 16.18 2.19
N GLU A 210 15.39 16.50 1.05
CA GLU A 210 15.03 15.52 0.02
C GLU A 210 16.24 15.14 -0.83
N TYR A 211 16.56 13.84 -0.86
CA TYR A 211 17.69 13.31 -1.62
C TYR A 211 17.28 12.74 -2.96
N VAL A 212 16.12 12.06 -3.01
CA VAL A 212 15.55 11.49 -4.23
C VAL A 212 14.05 11.31 -4.05
N THR A 213 13.29 11.67 -5.07
CA THR A 213 11.89 11.27 -5.25
C THR A 213 11.82 10.44 -6.52
N SER A 214 11.22 9.26 -6.46
CA SER A 214 11.12 8.36 -7.61
C SER A 214 9.97 7.37 -7.41
N GLN A 215 9.98 6.28 -8.17
CA GLN A 215 9.00 5.22 -8.08
C GLN A 215 9.60 3.87 -8.46
N PHE A 216 9.07 2.80 -7.91
CA PHE A 216 9.39 1.43 -8.29
C PHE A 216 8.19 0.78 -8.98
N VAL A 217 8.48 -0.13 -9.90
CA VAL A 217 7.48 -0.89 -10.67
C VAL A 217 7.56 -2.37 -10.29
N PHE A 218 6.68 -3.19 -10.87
CA PHE A 218 6.71 -4.64 -10.73
C PHE A 218 6.98 -5.29 -12.08
N ASP A 219 7.37 -6.55 -12.10
CA ASP A 219 7.53 -7.29 -13.36
C ASP A 219 6.19 -7.46 -14.08
N ASP A 220 6.16 -7.26 -15.41
CA ASP A 220 4.92 -7.29 -16.18
C ASP A 220 4.22 -8.67 -16.09
N ALA A 221 4.97 -9.78 -15.99
CA ALA A 221 4.37 -11.10 -15.87
C ALA A 221 3.72 -11.30 -14.49
N LEU A 222 4.32 -10.73 -13.43
CA LEU A 222 3.72 -10.71 -12.10
C LEU A 222 2.46 -9.85 -12.06
N ASP A 223 2.49 -8.67 -12.68
CA ASP A 223 1.31 -7.80 -12.81
C ASP A 223 0.17 -8.56 -13.50
N ASP A 224 0.45 -9.18 -14.65
CA ASP A 224 -0.55 -9.92 -15.41
C ASP A 224 -1.08 -11.14 -14.63
N GLU A 225 -0.25 -11.84 -13.86
CA GLU A 225 -0.69 -12.93 -12.97
C GLU A 225 -1.68 -12.42 -11.91
N ILE A 226 -1.34 -11.34 -11.20
CA ILE A 226 -2.15 -10.78 -10.12
C ILE A 226 -3.45 -10.22 -10.67
N ILE A 227 -3.38 -9.45 -11.76
CA ILE A 227 -4.54 -8.85 -12.42
C ILE A 227 -5.53 -9.91 -12.84
N ASN A 228 -5.06 -11.05 -13.37
CA ASN A 228 -5.96 -12.11 -13.84
C ASN A 228 -6.49 -13.02 -12.72
N SER A 229 -5.81 -13.11 -11.58
CA SER A 229 -6.13 -14.11 -10.54
C SER A 229 -6.75 -13.53 -9.26
N GLN A 230 -6.44 -12.28 -8.89
CA GLN A 230 -6.85 -11.72 -7.61
C GLN A 230 -8.27 -11.11 -7.66
N PRO A 231 -9.16 -11.40 -6.68
CA PRO A 231 -10.58 -10.99 -6.73
C PRO A 231 -10.86 -9.50 -6.87
N LEU A 232 -9.97 -8.62 -6.38
CA LEU A 232 -10.13 -7.16 -6.48
C LEU A 232 -9.59 -6.57 -7.79
N TYR A 233 -8.93 -7.39 -8.62
CA TYR A 233 -8.26 -6.95 -9.84
C TYR A 233 -8.90 -7.58 -11.09
N ASN A 234 -9.26 -8.87 -11.02
CA ASN A 234 -9.69 -9.66 -12.18
C ASN A 234 -11.05 -9.26 -12.77
N THR A 235 -11.80 -8.39 -12.09
CA THR A 235 -13.05 -7.82 -12.60
C THR A 235 -12.88 -6.44 -13.23
N ARG A 236 -11.70 -5.82 -13.14
CA ARG A 236 -11.45 -4.45 -13.64
C ARG A 236 -11.08 -4.41 -15.13
N GLY A 237 -10.85 -5.57 -15.75
CA GLY A 237 -10.35 -5.69 -17.11
C GLY A 237 -8.83 -5.60 -17.21
N PRO A 238 -8.26 -5.60 -18.43
CA PRO A 238 -6.82 -5.50 -18.61
C PRO A 238 -6.30 -4.09 -18.30
N ARG A 239 -5.05 -4.00 -17.85
CA ARG A 239 -4.31 -2.72 -17.81
C ARG A 239 -4.01 -2.22 -19.23
N ASP A 240 -4.02 -0.90 -19.39
CA ASP A 240 -3.76 -0.24 -20.68
C ASP A 240 -2.26 0.04 -20.93
N THR A 241 -1.45 -0.06 -19.89
CA THR A 241 -0.04 0.36 -19.88
C THR A 241 0.83 -0.69 -19.22
N THR A 242 1.93 -1.04 -19.88
CA THR A 242 2.98 -1.93 -19.39
C THR A 242 4.25 -1.17 -19.03
N ASN A 243 5.23 -1.81 -18.39
CA ASN A 243 6.53 -1.16 -18.16
C ASN A 243 7.18 -0.70 -19.48
N ALA A 244 6.94 -1.41 -20.58
CA ALA A 244 7.46 -1.04 -21.89
C ALA A 244 6.82 0.23 -22.48
N THR A 245 5.65 0.63 -21.98
CA THR A 245 4.85 1.75 -22.51
C THR A 245 4.56 2.84 -21.46
N ASP A 246 5.02 2.67 -20.22
CA ASP A 246 4.96 3.71 -19.19
C ASP A 246 5.88 4.89 -19.56
N ASN A 247 5.39 6.09 -19.28
CA ASN A 247 6.07 7.32 -19.64
C ASN A 247 7.00 7.85 -18.54
N VAL A 248 7.03 7.25 -17.35
CA VAL A 248 7.86 7.71 -16.22
C VAL A 248 9.01 6.76 -15.93
N VAL A 249 8.76 5.44 -15.87
CA VAL A 249 9.82 4.42 -15.89
C VAL A 249 9.85 3.81 -17.29
N SER A 250 10.90 4.10 -18.05
CA SER A 250 11.05 3.55 -19.40
C SER A 250 11.27 2.04 -19.38
N ALA A 251 11.02 1.40 -20.53
CA ALA A 251 11.33 -0.01 -20.77
C ALA A 251 12.80 -0.37 -20.42
N GLU A 252 13.72 0.56 -20.70
CA GLU A 252 15.15 0.38 -20.45
C GLU A 252 15.48 0.45 -18.95
N SER A 253 14.76 1.29 -18.20
CA SER A 253 14.97 1.46 -16.76
C SER A 253 14.22 0.41 -15.92
N ALA A 254 13.11 -0.13 -16.42
CA ALA A 254 12.25 -1.03 -15.66
C ALA A 254 13.00 -2.16 -14.93
N PRO A 255 13.97 -2.88 -15.53
CA PRO A 255 14.72 -3.93 -14.81
C PRO A 255 15.42 -3.45 -13.52
N GLU A 256 15.92 -2.22 -13.50
CA GLU A 256 16.58 -1.63 -12.31
C GLU A 256 15.57 -1.16 -11.26
N TYR A 257 14.40 -0.70 -11.71
CA TYR A 257 13.33 -0.14 -10.86
C TYR A 257 12.23 -1.16 -10.49
N SER A 258 12.30 -2.39 -10.99
CA SER A 258 11.35 -3.45 -10.61
C SER A 258 11.66 -4.01 -9.22
N PHE A 259 10.66 -4.12 -8.35
CA PHE A 259 10.80 -4.86 -7.10
C PHE A 259 11.28 -6.29 -7.35
N GLN A 260 12.19 -6.78 -6.51
CA GLN A 260 12.31 -8.22 -6.33
C GLN A 260 11.15 -8.70 -5.48
N THR A 261 10.56 -9.85 -5.80
CA THR A 261 9.37 -10.36 -5.11
C THR A 261 9.48 -11.83 -4.77
N LYS A 262 8.72 -12.25 -3.76
CA LYS A 262 8.59 -13.64 -3.31
C LYS A 262 7.23 -13.85 -2.65
N ARG A 263 6.56 -14.96 -2.95
CA ARG A 263 5.39 -15.40 -2.17
C ARG A 263 5.82 -16.03 -0.84
N MET A 264 5.24 -15.55 0.25
CA MET A 264 5.48 -16.04 1.60
C MET A 264 4.57 -17.22 1.93
N ALA A 265 4.86 -17.92 3.03
CA ALA A 265 4.11 -19.11 3.45
C ALA A 265 2.65 -18.83 3.80
N ASP A 266 2.32 -17.58 4.15
CA ASP A 266 0.97 -17.11 4.41
C ASP A 266 0.28 -16.55 3.16
N GLY A 267 0.86 -16.74 1.98
CA GLY A 267 0.31 -16.28 0.71
C GLY A 267 0.52 -14.79 0.44
N ALA A 268 1.01 -13.99 1.39
CA ALA A 268 1.33 -12.59 1.17
C ALA A 268 2.62 -12.43 0.35
N MET A 269 2.75 -11.29 -0.32
CA MET A 269 3.97 -10.96 -1.05
C MET A 269 5.03 -10.38 -0.11
N LEU A 270 6.29 -10.76 -0.30
CA LEU A 270 7.44 -9.98 0.10
C LEU A 270 7.97 -9.30 -1.16
N ALA A 271 8.04 -7.97 -1.16
CA ALA A 271 8.66 -7.16 -2.20
C ALA A 271 9.76 -6.30 -1.57
N TRP A 272 10.93 -6.24 -2.21
CA TRP A 272 12.06 -5.51 -1.63
C TRP A 272 12.88 -4.75 -2.65
N LYS A 273 13.54 -3.69 -2.17
CA LYS A 273 14.46 -2.91 -2.98
C LYS A 273 15.53 -2.17 -2.18
N THR A 274 16.71 -2.04 -2.78
CA THR A 274 17.78 -1.17 -2.26
C THR A 274 17.65 0.20 -2.91
N ILE A 275 17.66 1.27 -2.12
CA ILE A 275 17.70 2.66 -2.59
C ILE A 275 19.08 3.22 -2.31
N VAL A 276 19.78 3.65 -3.35
CA VAL A 276 21.09 4.28 -3.24
C VAL A 276 20.90 5.78 -3.41
N ILE A 277 21.25 6.56 -2.39
CA ILE A 277 21.19 8.03 -2.45
C ILE A 277 22.58 8.65 -2.56
N ARG A 278 22.64 9.82 -3.20
CA ARG A 278 23.86 10.62 -3.29
C ARG A 278 24.42 10.94 -1.90
N SER A 279 25.74 10.93 -1.77
CA SER A 279 26.43 11.20 -0.49
C SER A 279 26.29 12.66 -0.03
N SER A 280 25.98 13.57 -0.95
CA SER A 280 25.79 15.00 -0.70
C SER A 280 24.79 15.61 -1.67
N LEU A 281 23.98 16.56 -1.20
CA LEU A 281 23.07 17.35 -2.05
C LEU A 281 23.80 18.31 -3.01
N SER A 282 25.10 18.53 -2.80
CA SER A 282 25.96 19.27 -3.75
C SER A 282 26.27 18.48 -5.02
N ASN A 283 26.16 17.14 -4.98
CA ASN A 283 26.36 16.30 -6.15
C ASN A 283 25.11 16.39 -7.03
N ALA A 284 25.26 16.42 -8.35
CA ALA A 284 24.11 16.45 -9.25
C ALA A 284 23.21 15.23 -9.02
N SER A 285 21.89 15.42 -9.05
CA SER A 285 20.96 14.29 -9.17
C SER A 285 21.00 13.73 -10.59
N CYS A 286 20.67 12.45 -10.73
CA CYS A 286 20.36 11.85 -12.02
C CYS A 286 18.84 11.74 -12.20
N SER A 287 18.37 11.63 -13.42
CA SER A 287 16.96 11.39 -13.76
C SER A 287 16.79 9.98 -14.31
N VAL A 288 15.64 9.35 -14.07
CA VAL A 288 15.34 8.01 -14.62
C VAL A 288 15.54 8.03 -16.14
N PRO A 289 16.44 7.21 -16.70
CA PRO A 289 16.72 7.19 -18.13
C PRO A 289 15.47 6.93 -18.97
N GLY A 290 15.25 7.76 -20.00
CA GLY A 290 14.09 7.61 -20.89
C GLY A 290 12.72 7.92 -20.26
N GLY A 291 12.67 8.33 -18.99
CA GLY A 291 11.45 8.80 -18.33
C GLY A 291 11.05 10.18 -18.86
N GLY A 292 9.90 10.26 -19.53
CA GLY A 292 9.25 11.52 -19.90
C GLY A 292 8.59 12.14 -18.68
N GLY A 293 9.30 13.04 -17.99
CA GLY A 293 8.71 13.85 -16.94
C GLY A 293 7.56 14.71 -17.49
N GLY A 294 6.32 14.27 -17.27
CA GLY A 294 5.18 15.18 -17.25
C GLY A 294 5.48 16.26 -16.20
N GLY A 295 5.60 17.51 -16.65
CA GLY A 295 6.21 18.62 -15.93
C GLY A 295 5.86 18.65 -14.44
N GLY A 296 6.90 18.66 -13.60
CA GLY A 296 6.76 18.84 -12.17
C GLY A 296 5.97 20.12 -11.89
N GLY A 297 4.85 19.98 -11.17
CA GLY A 297 4.17 21.13 -10.57
C GLY A 297 5.14 21.88 -9.64
N PRO A 298 4.90 23.18 -9.40
CA PRO A 298 5.80 24.00 -8.59
C PRO A 298 5.99 23.38 -7.20
N ARG A 299 7.25 23.29 -6.76
CA ARG A 299 7.60 22.97 -5.37
C ARG A 299 6.88 23.97 -4.44
N PRO A 300 6.33 23.55 -3.28
CA PRO A 300 5.81 24.50 -2.30
C PRO A 300 6.91 25.48 -1.88
N PRO A 301 6.69 26.80 -1.90
CA PRO A 301 7.68 27.74 -1.40
C PRO A 301 7.83 27.56 0.11
N GLY A 302 9.07 27.38 0.57
CA GLY A 302 9.39 27.46 1.99
C GLY A 302 9.11 28.86 2.54
N ASP A 303 8.62 28.92 3.76
CA ASP A 303 8.27 30.15 4.47
C ASP A 303 9.47 31.10 4.60
N GLY A 304 9.46 32.17 3.81
CA GLY A 304 10.38 33.29 3.88
C GLY A 304 9.59 34.59 3.72
N GLY A 305 9.51 35.37 4.79
CA GLY A 305 8.57 36.48 4.93
C GLY A 305 8.85 37.75 4.11
N MET A 306 7.78 38.57 4.11
CA MET A 306 7.70 40.04 3.97
C MET A 306 7.77 40.67 2.57
N GLY A 307 6.64 41.26 2.16
CA GLY A 307 6.54 42.43 1.29
C GLY A 307 5.08 42.75 0.90
N PRO A 308 4.55 43.97 1.13
CA PRO A 308 3.18 44.31 0.73
C PRO A 308 3.09 44.54 -0.80
N PRO A 309 1.91 44.37 -1.41
CA PRO A 309 1.79 44.43 -2.87
C PRO A 309 1.74 45.88 -3.36
N PRO A 310 2.37 46.22 -4.50
CA PRO A 310 2.02 47.41 -5.24
C PRO A 310 0.81 47.12 -6.14
N GLY A 311 -0.20 47.96 -6.05
CA GLY A 311 -1.40 47.88 -6.88
C GLY A 311 -1.19 48.36 -8.31
N GLY A 312 -2.14 48.00 -9.18
CA GLY A 312 -2.37 48.73 -10.44
C GLY A 312 -2.58 47.87 -11.68
N ARG A 313 -3.85 47.51 -11.91
CA ARG A 313 -4.66 47.65 -13.15
C ARG A 313 -4.26 46.99 -14.48
N ASP A 314 -5.37 46.63 -15.15
CA ASP A 314 -5.62 46.30 -16.57
C ASP A 314 -5.25 44.86 -16.96
N GLY A 315 -6.16 44.01 -17.46
CA GLY A 315 -7.38 44.23 -18.22
C GLY A 315 -7.25 43.42 -19.52
N GLY A 316 -7.81 42.22 -19.58
CA GLY A 316 -7.76 41.38 -20.79
C GLY A 316 -8.33 40.00 -20.56
N GLY A 317 -9.62 39.83 -20.86
CA GLY A 317 -10.31 38.55 -20.77
C GLY A 317 -9.87 37.56 -21.85
N MET A 318 -9.86 36.28 -21.49
CA MET A 318 -9.92 35.17 -22.44
C MET A 318 -11.12 34.32 -22.09
N GLY A 319 -12.00 34.14 -23.08
CA GLY A 319 -13.23 33.36 -22.96
C GLY A 319 -12.97 31.84 -22.86
N PRO A 320 -13.97 31.07 -22.42
CA PRO A 320 -13.84 29.63 -22.25
C PRO A 320 -13.88 28.88 -23.60
N PRO A 321 -13.18 27.73 -23.72
CA PRO A 321 -13.24 26.88 -24.91
C PRO A 321 -14.60 26.14 -25.01
N PRO A 322 -15.04 25.77 -26.23
CA PRO A 322 -16.38 25.24 -26.47
C PRO A 322 -16.47 23.72 -26.27
N GLY A 323 -17.61 23.25 -25.75
CA GLY A 323 -18.11 21.89 -26.01
C GLY A 323 -18.55 21.08 -24.80
N TRP A 324 -19.64 21.47 -24.14
CA TRP A 324 -20.49 20.49 -23.43
C TRP A 324 -21.95 20.97 -23.49
N ASP A 325 -22.67 20.53 -24.52
CA ASP A 325 -24.11 20.72 -24.61
C ASP A 325 -24.82 19.74 -23.67
N GLY A 326 -25.22 20.26 -22.51
CA GLY A 326 -26.19 19.62 -21.62
C GLY A 326 -27.60 19.80 -22.19
N GLY A 327 -28.12 18.78 -22.86
CA GLY A 327 -29.51 18.72 -23.31
C GLY A 327 -30.42 18.07 -22.26
N THR A 328 -31.25 18.88 -21.61
CA THR A 328 -32.43 18.41 -20.86
C THR A 328 -33.56 18.03 -21.81
N ARG A 329 -34.08 16.80 -21.63
CA ARG A 329 -35.48 16.27 -21.71
C ARG A 329 -36.51 16.87 -22.70
N PRO A 330 -37.40 16.01 -23.22
CA PRO A 330 -38.67 15.74 -22.51
C PRO A 330 -38.66 14.47 -21.65
#